data_AF-A0A7W0NUB3-F1
#
_entry.id   AF-A0A7W0NUB3-F1
#
_cell.length_a   1.000
_cell.length_b   1.000
_cell.length_c   1.000
_cell.angle_alpha   90.00
_cell.angle_beta   90.00
_cell.angle_gamma   90.00
#
_symmetry.space_group_name_H-M   'P 1'
#
loop_
_entity.id
_entity.type
_entity.pdbx_description
1 polymer ?
#
loop_
_entity_poly.entity_id
_entity_poly.type
_entity_poly.pdbx_seq_one_letter_code
_entity_poly.pdbx_strand_id
1 'polypeptide(L)'
;MTPEARRALSTAIRGLRTRLLDDLHASVETAYRLAVRTRDSGLDEAARTRRGRLEAWISEQLRAQDAGDTGGTRARTAADFRREAEKQAAYT
;
A
#
# COMPACT_ATOMS: atom_id res chain seq x y z
N MET A 1 -13.96 -32.98 1.54
CA MET A 1 -14.07 -31.77 2.38
C MET A 1 -15.53 -31.48 2.67
N THR A 2 -15.90 -31.31 3.93
CA THR A 2 -17.26 -30.88 4.29
C THR A 2 -17.45 -29.39 3.91
N PRO A 3 -18.70 -28.94 3.66
CA PRO A 3 -18.98 -27.52 3.43
C PRO A 3 -18.48 -26.62 4.56
N GLU A 4 -18.54 -27.08 5.80
CA GLU A 4 -18.03 -26.39 6.98
C GLU A 4 -16.52 -26.23 6.95
N ALA A 5 -15.78 -27.31 6.68
CA ALA A 5 -14.32 -27.25 6.55
C ALA A 5 -13.89 -26.29 5.43
N ARG A 6 -14.65 -26.22 4.32
CA ARG A 6 -14.40 -25.25 3.24
C ARG A 6 -14.61 -23.82 3.70
N ARG A 7 -15.71 -23.53 4.41
CA ARG A 7 -16.00 -22.18 4.93
C ARG A 7 -14.97 -21.73 5.97
N ALA A 8 -14.55 -22.62 6.85
CA ALA A 8 -13.50 -22.36 7.84
C ALA A 8 -12.18 -22.00 7.15
N LEU A 9 -11.76 -22.79 6.16
CA LEU A 9 -10.54 -22.53 5.40
C LEU A 9 -10.59 -21.17 4.66
N SER A 10 -11.69 -20.88 3.95
CA SER A 10 -11.83 -19.59 3.27
C SER A 10 -11.79 -18.41 4.23
N THR A 11 -12.35 -18.55 5.43
CA THR A 11 -12.30 -17.52 6.47
C THR A 11 -10.88 -17.33 7.00
N ALA A 12 -10.17 -18.42 7.29
CA ALA A 12 -8.78 -18.40 7.73
C ALA A 12 -7.86 -17.74 6.68
N ILE A 13 -8.02 -18.09 5.39
CA ILE A 13 -7.24 -17.49 4.30
C ILE A 13 -7.46 -15.98 4.19
N ARG A 14 -8.72 -15.52 4.28
CA ARG A 14 -9.03 -14.08 4.26
C ARG A 14 -8.42 -13.36 5.46
N GLY A 15 -8.54 -13.94 6.65
CA GLY A 15 -7.94 -13.38 7.87
C GLY A 15 -6.42 -13.29 7.79
N LEU A 16 -5.76 -14.34 7.31
CA LEU A 16 -4.31 -14.35 7.10
C LEU A 16 -3.89 -13.29 6.08
N ARG A 17 -4.62 -13.17 4.96
CA ARG A 17 -4.34 -12.14 3.95
C ARG A 17 -4.43 -10.73 4.53
N THR A 18 -5.46 -10.42 5.32
CA THR A 18 -5.59 -9.12 5.97
C THR A 18 -4.38 -8.83 6.86
N ARG A 19 -4.02 -9.79 7.73
CA ARG A 19 -2.87 -9.65 8.62
C ARG A 19 -1.57 -9.41 7.86
N LEU A 20 -1.30 -10.19 6.80
CA LEU A 20 -0.06 -10.04 6.02
C LEU A 20 0.01 -8.69 5.30
N LEU A 21 -1.13 -8.17 4.82
CA LEU A 21 -1.18 -6.84 4.20
C LEU A 21 -0.92 -5.74 5.24
N ASP A 22 -1.47 -5.86 6.45
CA ASP A 22 -1.21 -4.90 7.53
C ASP A 22 0.24 -4.97 8.03
N ASP A 23 0.82 -6.17 8.11
CA ASP A 23 2.23 -6.36 8.45
C ASP A 23 3.15 -5.75 7.36
N LEU A 24 2.82 -5.94 6.08
CA LEU A 24 3.53 -5.32 4.95
C LEU A 24 3.44 -3.79 5.02
N HIS A 25 2.25 -3.26 5.31
CA HIS A 25 2.03 -1.83 5.48
C HIS A 25 2.93 -1.25 6.59
N ALA A 26 2.92 -1.86 7.78
CA ALA A 26 3.74 -1.44 8.91
C ALA A 26 5.25 -1.53 8.60
N SER A 27 5.66 -2.58 7.88
CA SER A 27 7.04 -2.76 7.44
C SER A 27 7.49 -1.66 6.48
N VAL A 28 6.67 -1.32 5.47
CA VAL A 28 6.96 -0.24 4.50
C VAL A 28 7.02 1.12 5.20
N GLU A 29 6.07 1.40 6.09
CA GLU A 29 6.03 2.63 6.89
C GLU A 29 7.32 2.80 7.71
N THR A 30 7.78 1.73 8.37
CA THR A 30 8.97 1.72 9.21
C THR A 30 10.25 1.79 8.39
N ALA A 31 10.36 0.98 7.33
CA ALA A 31 11.54 0.88 6.48
C ALA A 31 11.87 2.19 5.77
N TYR A 32 10.85 2.93 5.34
CA TYR A 32 11.01 4.21 4.66
C TYR A 32 10.69 5.43 5.53
N ARG A 33 10.31 5.22 6.80
CA ARG A 33 9.97 6.29 7.76
C ARG A 33 9.00 7.31 7.15
N LEU A 34 7.89 6.81 6.59
CA LEU A 34 6.96 7.62 5.77
C LEU A 34 6.22 8.70 6.58
N ALA A 35 6.12 8.53 7.90
CA ALA A 35 5.56 9.53 8.81
C ALA A 35 6.39 10.82 8.95
N VAL A 36 7.67 10.81 8.58
CA VAL A 36 8.55 12.00 8.66
C VAL A 36 8.98 12.45 7.27
N ARG A 37 9.43 13.71 7.17
CA ARG A 37 9.94 14.27 5.91
C ARG A 37 11.18 13.48 5.47
N THR A 38 11.33 13.29 4.15
CA THR A 38 12.44 12.51 3.58
C THR A 38 13.82 13.00 4.03
N ARG A 39 14.03 14.32 4.16
CA ARG A 39 15.28 14.91 4.65
C ARG A 39 15.58 14.60 6.13
N ASP A 40 14.53 14.42 6.93
CA ASP A 40 14.61 14.17 8.39
C ASP A 40 14.57 12.67 8.68
N SER A 41 14.45 11.83 7.64
CA SER A 41 14.29 10.38 7.77
C SER A 41 15.57 9.65 8.17
N GLY A 42 16.75 10.23 7.97
CA GLY A 42 18.03 9.55 8.25
C GLY A 42 18.23 8.24 7.46
N LEU A 43 17.48 8.05 6.36
CA LEU A 43 17.65 6.91 5.46
C LEU A 43 19.00 6.98 4.74
N ASP A 44 19.58 5.81 4.44
CA ASP A 44 20.68 5.73 3.49
C ASP A 44 20.23 6.09 2.06
N GLU A 45 21.19 6.24 1.14
CA GLU A 45 20.90 6.63 -0.24
C GLU A 45 20.01 5.62 -0.98
N ALA A 46 20.21 4.32 -0.74
CA ALA A 46 19.46 3.27 -1.43
C ALA A 46 17.98 3.23 -0.99
N ALA A 47 17.73 3.35 0.32
CA ALA A 47 16.39 3.45 0.88
C ALA A 47 15.73 4.78 0.50
N ARG A 48 16.48 5.89 0.50
CA ARG A 48 15.98 7.20 0.05
C ARG A 48 15.58 7.18 -1.42
N THR A 49 16.38 6.57 -2.30
CA THR A 49 16.07 6.42 -3.72
C THR A 49 14.82 5.56 -3.95
N ARG A 50 14.67 4.45 -3.20
CA ARG A 50 13.46 3.60 -3.26
C ARG A 50 12.22 4.36 -2.77
N ARG A 51 12.31 5.06 -1.64
CA ARG A 51 11.25 5.91 -1.10
C ARG A 51 10.85 6.99 -2.11
N GLY A 52 11.81 7.69 -2.69
CA GLY A 52 11.54 8.75 -3.67
C GLY A 52 10.80 8.24 -4.90
N ARG A 53 11.15 7.03 -5.40
CA ARG A 53 10.40 6.39 -6.49
C ARG A 53 8.96 6.08 -6.11
N LEU A 54 8.72 5.58 -4.90
CA LEU A 54 7.37 5.32 -4.39
C LEU A 54 6.55 6.62 -4.28
N GLU A 55 7.11 7.65 -3.64
CA GLU A 55 6.45 8.95 -3.48
C GLU A 55 6.16 9.64 -4.82
N ALA A 56 7.08 9.56 -5.78
CA ALA A 56 6.90 10.08 -7.13
C ALA A 56 5.76 9.34 -7.86
N TRP A 57 5.73 8.00 -7.77
CA TRP A 57 4.64 7.22 -8.35
C TRP A 57 3.29 7.56 -7.72
N ILE A 58 3.19 7.67 -6.39
CA ILE A 58 1.95 8.08 -5.70
C ILE A 58 1.50 9.46 -6.17
N SER A 59 2.44 10.41 -6.30
CA SER A 59 2.14 11.77 -6.77
C SER A 59 1.60 11.77 -8.20
N GLU A 60 2.14 10.90 -9.06
CA GLU A 60 1.65 10.72 -10.42
C GLU A 60 0.24 10.13 -10.43
N GLN A 61 -0.05 9.15 -9.57
CA GLN A 61 -1.38 8.57 -9.47
C GLN A 61 -2.45 9.59 -9.03
N LEU A 62 -2.10 10.48 -8.10
CA LEU A 62 -2.97 11.59 -7.69
C LEU A 62 -3.22 12.56 -8.86
N ARG A 63 -2.15 12.94 -9.59
CA ARG A 63 -2.28 13.81 -10.77
C ARG A 63 -3.16 13.20 -11.87
N ALA A 64 -2.97 11.91 -12.15
CA ALA A 64 -3.75 11.20 -13.16
C ALA A 64 -5.23 11.09 -12.76
N GLN A 65 -5.52 10.93 -11.46
CA GLN A 65 -6.88 10.97 -10.95
C GLN A 65 -7.52 12.35 -11.14
N ASP A 66 -6.82 13.42 -10.74
CA ASP A 66 -7.34 14.79 -10.86
C ASP A 66 -7.62 15.16 -12.33
N ALA A 67 -6.83 14.64 -13.27
CA ALA A 67 -7.02 14.86 -14.70
C ALA A 67 -8.21 14.07 -15.30
N GLY A 68 -8.64 12.98 -14.66
CA GLY A 68 -9.70 12.09 -15.13
C GLY A 68 -11.03 12.24 -14.39
N ASP A 69 -11.07 12.95 -13.26
CA ASP A 69 -12.27 13.08 -12.44
C ASP A 69 -13.29 14.03 -13.07
N THR A 70 -14.21 13.45 -13.82
CA THR A 70 -15.36 14.12 -14.46
C THR A 70 -16.68 13.84 -13.73
N GLY A 71 -16.66 13.19 -12.57
CA GLY A 71 -17.91 12.86 -11.88
C GLY A 71 -17.79 12.10 -10.56
N GLY A 72 -18.05 12.83 -9.45
CA GLY A 72 -18.81 12.39 -8.27
C GLY A 72 -18.28 11.25 -7.39
N THR A 73 -17.24 10.52 -7.79
CA THR A 73 -16.66 9.47 -6.96
C THR A 73 -15.63 10.08 -6.00
N ARG A 74 -15.58 9.59 -4.76
CA ARG A 74 -14.60 10.06 -3.77
C ARG A 74 -13.18 9.97 -4.33
N ALA A 75 -12.48 11.11 -4.39
CA ALA A 75 -11.05 11.16 -4.70
C ALA A 75 -10.25 10.26 -3.75
N ARG A 76 -9.32 9.50 -4.33
CA ARG A 76 -8.46 8.57 -3.60
C ARG A 76 -7.31 9.35 -2.99
N THR A 77 -6.92 8.97 -1.78
CA THR A 77 -5.81 9.60 -1.07
C THR A 77 -4.48 8.93 -1.43
N ALA A 78 -3.37 9.60 -1.12
CA ALA A 78 -2.02 9.01 -1.20
C ALA A 78 -1.92 7.67 -0.45
N ALA A 79 -2.63 7.54 0.68
CA ALA A 79 -2.66 6.31 1.48
C ALA A 79 -3.41 5.18 0.76
N ASP A 80 -4.45 5.49 0.00
CA ASP A 80 -5.19 4.50 -0.79
C ASP A 80 -4.32 3.93 -1.91
N PHE A 81 -3.59 4.79 -2.64
CA PHE A 81 -2.64 4.38 -3.67
C PHE A 81 -1.48 3.56 -3.10
N ARG A 82 -0.98 3.93 -1.92
CA ARG A 82 0.05 3.14 -1.24
C ARG A 82 -0.46 1.75 -0.88
N ARG A 83 -1.66 1.64 -0.28
CA ARG A 83 -2.28 0.34 0.02
C ARG A 83 -2.53 -0.50 -1.23
N GLU A 84 -2.81 0.12 -2.36
CA GLU A 84 -2.91 -0.59 -3.64
C GLU A 84 -1.55 -1.14 -4.09
N ALA A 85 -0.49 -0.33 -4.03
CA ALA A 85 0.86 -0.78 -4.36
C ALA A 85 1.32 -1.96 -3.47
N GLU A 86 1.04 -1.88 -2.16
CA GLU A 86 1.30 -2.96 -1.20
C GLU A 86 0.54 -4.24 -1.56
N LYS A 87 -0.74 -4.12 -1.96
CA LYS A 87 -1.53 -5.26 -2.42
C LYS A 87 -0.90 -5.87 -3.68
N GLN A 88 -0.59 -5.06 -4.69
CA GLN A 88 0.00 -5.57 -5.94
C GLN A 88 1.33 -6.30 -5.68
N ALA A 89 2.21 -5.74 -4.85
CA ALA A 89 3.48 -6.37 -4.49
C ALA A 89 3.31 -7.69 -3.72
N ALA A 90 2.22 -7.87 -2.97
CA ALA A 90 1.93 -9.12 -2.28
C ALA A 90 1.37 -10.23 -3.21
N TYR A 91 0.97 -9.89 -4.43
CA TYR A 91 0.42 -10.82 -5.43
C TYR A 91 1.40 -11.19 -6.56
N THR A 92 2.56 -10.54 -6.62
CA THR A 92 3.67 -10.87 -7.54
C THR A 92 4.61 -11.89 -6.94
#